data_AF-A0A497BST9-F1
#
_entry.id   AF-A0A497BST9-F1
#
_cell.length_a   1.000
_cell.length_b   1.000
_cell.length_c   1.000
_cell.angle_alpha   90.00
_cell.angle_beta   90.00
_cell.angle_gamma   90.00
#
_symmetry.space_group_name_H-M   'P 1'
#
loop_
_entity.id
_entity.type
_entity.pdbx_description
1 polymer ?
#
loop_
_entity_poly.entity_id
_entity_poly.type
_entity_poly.pdbx_seq_one_letter_code
_entity_poly.pdbx_strand_id
1 'polypeptide(L)'
;MKKQPSHRITRRQFLIGAGAALAGSALACGRGQGIVTLTPTTPATAPPITPVAPAGQAADLALINGKIITVDPADSIAQAVSVKDGLIQAVGSSVDISTLVGENTQVIDLGGRSVTPGLIDPHNHFQVTGLMHSYYTPFLPPAVRTLDDLQAALSEVVAQTPEGEWVIGYFMFIQGTGLPS
;
A
#
# COMPACT_ATOMS: atom_id res chain seq x y z
N MET A 1 16.62 -44.92 4.61
CA MET A 1 15.78 -43.71 4.80
C MET A 1 15.83 -42.89 3.52
N LYS A 2 14.73 -42.81 2.75
CA LYS A 2 14.66 -42.07 1.48
C LYS A 2 14.24 -40.61 1.76
N LYS A 3 15.07 -39.63 1.35
CA LYS A 3 14.77 -38.19 1.43
C LYS A 3 13.62 -37.85 0.47
N GLN A 4 12.60 -37.16 0.98
CA GLN A 4 11.53 -36.57 0.17
C GLN A 4 12.04 -35.27 -0.48
N PRO A 5 11.78 -35.02 -1.78
CA PRO A 5 12.18 -33.79 -2.43
C PRO A 5 11.23 -32.64 -2.03
N SER A 6 11.82 -31.52 -1.58
CA SER A 6 11.09 -30.27 -1.33
C SER A 6 10.79 -29.59 -2.67
N HIS A 7 9.53 -29.66 -3.11
CA HIS A 7 9.06 -28.86 -4.25
C HIS A 7 8.80 -27.42 -3.77
N ARG A 8 9.80 -26.55 -3.91
CA ARG A 8 9.58 -25.09 -3.79
C ARG A 8 9.14 -24.54 -5.15
N ILE A 9 7.90 -24.05 -5.21
CA ILE A 9 7.39 -23.31 -6.36
C ILE A 9 8.09 -21.95 -6.39
N THR A 10 8.76 -21.65 -7.50
CA THR A 10 9.42 -20.36 -7.69
C THR A 10 8.40 -19.26 -8.01
N ARG A 11 8.71 -18.00 -7.68
CA ARG A 11 7.86 -16.83 -8.00
C ARG A 11 7.45 -16.76 -9.47
N ARG A 12 8.33 -17.17 -10.38
CA ARG A 12 8.06 -17.28 -11.83
C ARG A 12 7.01 -18.36 -12.14
N GLN A 13 7.08 -19.51 -11.47
CA GLN A 13 6.08 -20.59 -11.63
C GLN A 13 4.72 -20.19 -11.06
N PHE A 14 4.68 -19.41 -9.98
CA PHE A 14 3.42 -18.86 -9.46
C PHE A 14 2.77 -17.88 -10.45
N LEU A 15 3.54 -16.98 -11.05
CA LEU A 15 3.02 -16.01 -12.03
C LEU A 15 2.58 -16.67 -13.35
N ILE A 16 3.28 -17.70 -13.81
CA ILE A 16 2.86 -18.49 -14.99
C ILE A 16 1.58 -19.29 -14.66
N GLY A 17 1.49 -19.88 -13.47
CA GLY A 17 0.30 -20.61 -13.02
C GLY A 17 -0.93 -19.72 -12.84
N ALA A 18 -0.75 -18.50 -12.32
CA ALA A 18 -1.81 -17.51 -12.18
C ALA A 18 -2.24 -16.91 -13.54
N GLY A 19 -1.31 -16.76 -14.48
CA GLY A 19 -1.59 -16.26 -15.83
C GLY A 19 -2.30 -17.27 -16.75
N ALA A 20 -2.10 -18.57 -16.53
CA ALA A 20 -2.79 -19.63 -17.28
C ALA A 20 -4.22 -19.91 -16.79
N ALA A 21 -4.66 -19.29 -15.68
CA ALA A 21 -6.00 -19.49 -15.12
C ALA A 21 -7.07 -18.51 -15.68
N LEU A 22 -6.71 -17.59 -16.59
CA LEU A 22 -7.65 -16.58 -17.12
C LEU A 22 -7.91 -16.65 -18.64
N ALA A 23 -7.42 -17.68 -19.35
CA ALA A 23 -7.73 -17.90 -20.76
C ALA A 23 -8.36 -19.28 -20.97
N GLY A 24 -9.67 -19.37 -20.82
CA GLY A 24 -10.42 -20.61 -21.04
C GLY A 24 -11.90 -20.49 -20.71
N SER A 25 -12.63 -19.63 -21.42
CA SER A 25 -14.09 -19.66 -21.42
C SER A 25 -14.57 -20.39 -22.68
N ALA A 26 -15.11 -21.60 -22.54
CA ALA A 26 -16.42 -21.96 -23.09
C ALA A 26 -16.79 -23.45 -22.84
N LEU A 27 -18.05 -23.64 -22.44
CA LEU A 27 -18.89 -24.84 -22.57
C LEU A 27 -18.65 -26.02 -21.60
N ALA A 28 -19.23 -25.94 -20.41
CA ALA A 28 -19.87 -27.08 -19.76
C ALA A 28 -20.90 -26.63 -18.71
N CYS A 29 -22.15 -27.05 -18.90
CA CYS A 29 -23.23 -26.89 -17.93
C CYS A 29 -22.88 -27.51 -16.57
N GLY A 30 -23.24 -26.81 -15.48
CA GLY A 30 -23.54 -27.39 -14.18
C GLY A 30 -22.35 -27.90 -13.37
N ARG A 31 -21.84 -27.07 -12.46
CA ARG A 31 -21.39 -27.45 -11.11
C ARG A 31 -21.08 -26.20 -10.30
N GLY A 32 -21.56 -26.18 -9.05
CA GLY A 32 -21.62 -25.00 -8.19
C GLY A 32 -20.30 -24.29 -8.01
N GLN A 33 -20.34 -22.96 -8.14
CA GLN A 33 -19.26 -22.08 -7.72
C GLN A 33 -19.14 -22.20 -6.19
N GLY A 34 -18.15 -22.97 -5.73
CA GLY A 34 -17.69 -22.88 -4.35
C GLY A 34 -17.09 -21.50 -4.16
N ILE A 35 -17.88 -20.56 -3.64
CA ILE A 35 -17.36 -19.35 -3.02
C ILE A 35 -16.35 -19.80 -1.97
N VAL A 36 -15.08 -19.44 -2.17
CA VAL A 36 -14.06 -19.60 -1.13
C VAL A 36 -14.40 -18.59 -0.05
N THR A 37 -15.20 -19.02 0.91
CA THR A 37 -15.51 -18.24 2.10
C THR A 37 -14.23 -18.15 2.93
N LEU A 38 -13.54 -17.02 2.83
CA LEU A 38 -12.48 -16.67 3.78
C LEU A 38 -13.17 -16.52 5.14
N THR A 39 -13.02 -17.50 6.01
CA THR A 39 -13.44 -17.35 7.40
C THR A 39 -12.60 -16.24 8.02
N PRO A 40 -13.21 -15.15 8.52
CA PRO A 40 -12.47 -14.16 9.27
C PRO A 40 -11.84 -14.88 10.45
N THR A 41 -10.50 -14.93 10.48
CA THR A 41 -9.80 -15.43 11.66
C THR A 41 -10.00 -14.37 12.73
N THR A 42 -10.76 -14.68 13.76
CA THR A 42 -10.92 -13.82 14.92
C THR A 42 -9.51 -13.52 15.46
N PRO A 43 -9.09 -12.24 15.56
CA PRO A 43 -7.81 -11.92 16.16
C PRO A 43 -7.80 -12.47 17.58
N ALA A 44 -6.80 -13.27 17.92
CA ALA A 44 -6.54 -13.56 19.32
C ALA A 44 -6.13 -12.24 19.98
N THR A 45 -6.92 -11.79 20.96
CA THR A 45 -6.58 -10.64 21.80
C THR A 45 -5.24 -10.93 22.48
N ALA A 46 -4.24 -10.07 22.31
CA ALA A 46 -2.98 -10.25 22.99
C ALA A 46 -3.18 -10.13 24.52
N PRO A 47 -2.48 -10.94 25.34
CA PRO A 47 -2.53 -10.78 26.79
C PRO A 47 -2.03 -9.38 27.19
N PRO A 48 -2.52 -8.83 28.32
CA PRO A 48 -2.08 -7.53 28.81
C PRO A 48 -0.57 -7.53 29.03
N ILE A 49 0.11 -6.53 28.47
CA ILE A 49 1.57 -6.38 28.60
C ILE A 49 1.87 -5.58 29.86
N THR A 50 2.62 -6.18 30.77
CA THR A 50 3.16 -5.47 31.93
C THR A 50 4.47 -4.79 31.52
N PRO A 51 4.68 -3.51 31.86
CA PRO A 51 5.98 -2.86 31.71
C PRO A 51 7.05 -3.57 32.55
N VAL A 52 8.18 -3.94 31.94
CA VAL A 52 9.30 -4.61 32.63
C VAL A 52 10.66 -3.99 32.28
N ALA A 53 10.80 -3.33 31.13
CA ALA A 53 12.08 -2.79 30.68
C ALA A 53 12.48 -1.52 31.47
N PRO A 54 13.74 -1.41 31.93
CA PRO A 54 14.28 -0.17 32.48
C PRO A 54 14.25 0.96 31.45
N ALA A 55 14.09 2.21 31.88
CA ALA A 55 13.96 3.39 31.00
C ALA A 55 15.06 3.49 29.92
N GLY A 56 16.32 3.13 30.25
CA GLY A 56 17.43 3.16 29.30
C GLY A 56 17.41 2.06 28.23
N GLN A 57 16.53 1.06 28.32
CA GLN A 57 16.42 -0.08 27.41
C GLN A 57 15.01 -0.23 26.81
N ALA A 58 14.01 0.41 27.41
CA ALA A 58 12.64 0.41 26.94
C ALA A 58 12.51 1.02 25.53
N ALA A 59 11.60 0.45 24.74
CA ALA A 59 11.22 0.96 23.44
C ALA A 59 10.31 2.20 23.59
N ASP A 60 10.31 3.08 22.59
CA ASP A 60 9.32 4.16 22.50
C ASP A 60 7.99 3.63 21.94
N LEU A 61 8.08 2.68 21.00
CA LEU A 61 6.94 2.05 20.32
C LEU A 61 7.19 0.54 20.19
N ALA A 62 6.16 -0.26 20.47
CA ALA A 62 6.12 -1.69 20.21
C ALA A 62 4.87 -2.04 19.40
N LEU A 63 5.07 -2.60 18.20
CA LEU A 63 3.99 -3.18 17.39
C LEU A 63 4.01 -4.69 17.61
N ILE A 64 2.95 -5.26 18.17
CA ILE A 64 2.88 -6.69 18.51
C ILE A 64 1.71 -7.40 17.84
N ASN A 65 1.72 -8.73 17.89
CA ASN A 65 0.62 -9.58 17.40
C ASN A 65 0.30 -9.29 15.92
N GLY A 66 1.33 -9.11 15.08
CA GLY A 66 1.18 -8.79 13.67
C GLY A 66 1.89 -9.76 12.74
N LYS A 67 1.98 -9.36 11.48
CA LYS A 67 2.83 -9.95 10.45
C LYS A 67 3.80 -8.89 9.96
N ILE A 68 4.98 -8.85 10.55
CA ILE A 68 6.01 -7.86 10.22
C ILE A 68 6.80 -8.38 9.03
N ILE A 69 6.55 -7.79 7.86
CA ILE A 69 7.23 -8.13 6.61
C ILE A 69 8.55 -7.35 6.60
N THR A 70 9.67 -8.03 6.74
CA THR A 70 10.99 -7.37 6.90
C THR A 70 11.63 -6.99 5.58
N VAL A 71 11.34 -7.75 4.51
CA VAL A 71 12.00 -7.64 3.20
C VAL A 71 13.53 -7.81 3.33
N ASP A 72 13.97 -8.60 4.31
CA ASP A 72 15.36 -9.05 4.41
C ASP A 72 15.68 -10.10 3.33
N PRO A 73 16.95 -10.51 3.13
CA PRO A 73 17.30 -11.52 2.13
C PRO A 73 16.64 -12.89 2.31
N ALA A 74 16.02 -13.15 3.47
CA ALA A 74 15.31 -14.38 3.77
C ALA A 74 13.78 -14.25 3.59
N ASP A 75 13.28 -13.08 3.18
CA ASP A 75 11.86 -12.72 3.14
C ASP A 75 11.15 -13.04 4.46
N SER A 76 11.79 -12.73 5.59
CA SER A 76 11.28 -13.11 6.91
C SER A 76 9.98 -12.39 7.27
N ILE A 77 9.10 -13.10 7.97
CA ILE A 77 7.89 -12.55 8.59
C ILE A 77 7.98 -12.77 10.10
N ALA A 78 8.06 -11.69 10.86
CA ALA A 78 8.07 -11.72 12.31
C ALA A 78 6.69 -11.37 12.88
N GLN A 79 6.53 -11.50 14.20
CA GLN A 79 5.26 -11.21 14.88
C GLN A 79 5.21 -9.80 15.46
N ALA A 80 6.37 -9.21 15.73
CA ALA A 80 6.48 -7.93 16.40
C ALA A 80 7.76 -7.17 16.05
N VAL A 81 7.72 -5.85 16.26
CA VAL A 81 8.86 -4.94 16.11
C VAL A 81 8.82 -3.89 17.21
N SER A 82 9.99 -3.52 17.73
CA SER A 82 10.19 -2.38 18.65
C SER A 82 10.97 -1.27 17.97
N VAL A 83 10.65 -0.03 18.31
CA VAL A 83 11.32 1.17 17.85
C VAL A 83 11.79 1.96 19.07
N LYS A 84 13.02 2.45 18.99
CA LYS A 84 13.62 3.32 19.99
C LYS A 84 14.45 4.39 19.30
N ASP A 85 14.30 5.65 19.71
CA ASP A 85 15.01 6.81 19.16
C ASP A 85 14.84 6.93 17.63
N GLY A 86 13.66 6.55 17.11
CA GLY A 86 13.34 6.54 15.68
C GLY A 86 13.96 5.41 14.87
N LEU A 87 14.66 4.47 15.51
CA LEU A 87 15.32 3.32 14.87
C LEU A 87 14.66 2.00 15.29
N ILE A 88 14.71 1.00 14.41
CA ILE A 88 14.28 -0.36 14.75
C ILE A 88 15.24 -0.91 15.81
N GLN A 89 14.73 -1.17 17.01
CA GLN A 89 15.51 -1.71 18.12
C GLN A 89 15.61 -3.24 18.03
N ALA A 90 14.48 -3.91 17.77
CA ALA A 90 14.43 -5.36 17.59
C ALA A 90 13.21 -5.78 16.75
N VAL A 91 13.35 -6.91 16.05
CA VAL A 91 12.28 -7.60 15.29
C VAL A 91 12.26 -9.05 15.72
N GLY A 92 11.09 -9.61 16.04
CA GLY A 92 11.01 -10.96 16.59
C GLY A 92 9.61 -11.45 16.91
N SER A 93 9.51 -12.34 17.91
CA SER A 93 8.20 -12.79 18.42
C SER A 93 7.54 -11.69 19.26
N SER A 94 6.22 -11.74 19.42
CA SER A 94 5.51 -10.81 20.32
C SER A 94 5.99 -10.93 21.77
N VAL A 95 6.45 -12.12 22.17
CA VAL A 95 6.96 -12.39 23.51
C VAL A 95 8.33 -11.74 23.72
N ASP A 96 9.22 -11.80 22.72
CA ASP A 96 10.54 -11.18 22.84
C ASP A 96 10.40 -9.66 22.90
N ILE A 97 9.55 -9.08 22.05
CA ILE A 97 9.33 -7.64 22.00
C ILE A 97 8.61 -7.12 23.25
N SER A 98 7.74 -7.91 23.89
CA SER A 98 7.09 -7.48 25.12
C SER A 98 8.06 -7.27 26.28
N THR A 99 9.23 -7.92 26.27
CA THR A 99 10.29 -7.70 27.27
C THR A 99 10.95 -6.32 27.16
N LEU A 100 10.78 -5.63 26.03
CA LEU A 100 11.29 -4.29 25.77
C LEU A 100 10.27 -3.19 26.11
N VAL A 101 9.09 -3.55 26.59
CA VAL A 101 8.04 -2.59 26.99
C VAL A 101 8.38 -2.05 28.38
N GLY A 102 8.56 -0.73 28.46
CA GLY A 102 8.70 0.04 29.69
C GLY A 102 7.46 0.89 29.97
N GLU A 103 7.49 1.66 31.06
CA GLU A 103 6.32 2.42 31.54
C GLU A 103 5.77 3.43 30.53
N ASN A 104 6.64 3.98 29.67
CA ASN A 104 6.29 5.00 28.67
C ASN A 104 6.21 4.46 27.25
N THR A 105 6.37 3.14 27.05
CA THR A 105 6.32 2.55 25.71
C THR A 105 4.89 2.59 25.17
N GLN A 106 4.71 3.15 23.97
CA GLN A 106 3.46 3.01 23.23
C GLN A 106 3.35 1.58 22.68
N VAL A 107 2.34 0.84 23.11
CA VAL A 107 2.08 -0.51 22.60
C VAL A 107 0.89 -0.49 21.64
N ILE A 108 1.07 -1.06 20.45
CA ILE A 108 0.01 -1.25 19.46
C ILE A 108 -0.16 -2.75 19.19
N ASP A 109 -1.31 -3.30 19.59
CA ASP A 109 -1.75 -4.63 19.18
C ASP A 109 -2.30 -4.56 17.75
N LEU A 110 -1.61 -5.24 16.83
CA LEU A 110 -1.96 -5.27 15.41
C LEU A 110 -3.11 -6.22 15.09
N GLY A 111 -3.51 -7.12 16.00
CA GLY A 111 -4.62 -8.05 15.77
C GLY A 111 -4.46 -8.92 14.52
N GLY A 112 -3.24 -9.36 14.21
CA GLY A 112 -2.88 -10.16 13.04
C GLY A 112 -2.70 -9.37 11.75
N ARG A 113 -2.82 -8.03 11.78
CA ARG A 113 -2.56 -7.15 10.62
C ARG A 113 -1.07 -7.16 10.25
N SER A 114 -0.81 -6.76 9.01
CA SER A 114 0.56 -6.73 8.48
C SER A 114 1.20 -5.35 8.62
N VAL A 115 2.51 -5.33 8.83
CA VAL A 115 3.36 -4.15 8.74
C VAL A 115 4.33 -4.36 7.59
N THR A 116 4.46 -3.36 6.74
CA THR A 116 5.46 -3.33 5.66
C THR A 116 6.50 -2.25 5.97
N PRO A 117 7.69 -2.31 5.37
CA PRO A 117 8.53 -1.13 5.28
C PRO A 117 7.76 -0.01 4.58
N GLY A 118 8.13 1.24 4.90
CA GLY A 118 7.61 2.40 4.18
C GLY A 118 7.90 2.26 2.68
N LEU A 119 6.96 2.69 1.84
CA LEU A 119 7.18 2.73 0.40
C LEU A 119 8.25 3.77 0.09
N ILE A 120 9.23 3.38 -0.72
CA ILE A 120 10.28 4.28 -1.21
C ILE A 120 9.94 4.60 -2.66
N ASP A 121 9.70 5.88 -2.95
CA ASP A 121 9.56 6.40 -4.29
C ASP A 121 10.91 6.99 -4.75
N PRO A 122 11.67 6.29 -5.62
CA PRO A 122 13.00 6.73 -6.01
C PRO A 122 12.97 7.88 -7.03
N HIS A 123 11.83 8.15 -7.66
CA HIS A 123 11.73 9.19 -8.68
C HIS A 123 10.32 9.76 -8.73
N ASN A 124 10.18 10.96 -8.17
CA ASN A 124 8.93 11.71 -8.23
C ASN A 124 9.17 13.18 -8.54
N HIS A 125 8.16 13.81 -9.14
CA HIS A 125 8.09 15.26 -9.37
C HIS A 125 7.12 15.90 -8.36
N PHE A 126 7.41 15.81 -7.06
CA PHE A 126 6.53 16.29 -5.99
C PHE A 126 6.03 17.73 -6.20
N GLN A 127 6.90 18.64 -6.68
CA GLN A 127 6.49 20.01 -7.00
C GLN A 127 5.41 20.06 -8.09
N VAL A 128 5.58 19.29 -9.16
CA VAL A 128 4.60 19.23 -10.26
C VAL A 128 3.30 18.63 -9.73
N THR A 129 3.38 17.54 -8.96
CA THR A 129 2.20 16.94 -8.34
C THR A 129 1.46 17.93 -7.45
N GLY A 130 2.18 18.70 -6.62
CA GLY A 130 1.59 19.74 -5.78
C GLY A 130 0.85 20.80 -6.61
N LEU A 131 1.54 21.40 -7.58
CA LEU A 131 0.97 22.44 -8.44
C LEU A 131 -0.26 21.95 -9.22
N MET A 132 -0.24 20.71 -9.71
CA MET A 132 -1.37 20.13 -10.44
C MET A 132 -2.63 19.97 -9.57
N HIS A 133 -2.50 19.84 -8.25
CA HIS A 133 -3.64 19.69 -7.34
C HIS A 133 -4.05 20.97 -6.63
N SER A 134 -3.14 21.95 -6.51
CA SER A 134 -3.39 23.16 -5.71
C SER A 134 -3.46 24.45 -6.53
N TYR A 135 -2.93 24.47 -7.76
CA TYR A 135 -2.73 25.72 -8.50
C TYR A 135 -3.20 25.65 -9.95
N TYR A 136 -2.98 24.53 -10.65
CA TYR A 136 -3.39 24.39 -12.03
C TYR A 136 -4.83 23.91 -12.16
N THR A 137 -5.57 24.47 -13.10
CA THR A 137 -6.91 23.98 -13.44
C THR A 137 -6.83 22.67 -14.23
N PRO A 138 -7.48 21.58 -13.77
CA PRO A 138 -7.49 20.31 -14.49
C PRO A 138 -8.52 20.32 -15.63
N PHE A 139 -8.05 20.32 -16.88
CA PHE A 139 -8.90 20.12 -18.06
C PHE A 139 -8.83 18.65 -18.50
N LEU A 140 -9.52 17.79 -17.75
CA LEU A 140 -9.44 16.33 -17.90
C LEU A 140 -10.80 15.65 -18.15
N PRO A 141 -10.80 14.43 -18.72
CA PRO A 141 -11.99 13.59 -18.77
C PRO A 141 -12.53 13.26 -17.36
N PRO A 142 -13.85 13.04 -17.21
CA PRO A 142 -14.85 13.00 -18.26
C PRO A 142 -15.34 14.38 -18.74
N ALA A 143 -14.99 15.46 -18.05
CA ALA A 143 -15.55 16.80 -18.31
C ALA A 143 -14.98 17.45 -19.57
N VAL A 144 -13.66 17.30 -19.81
CA VAL A 144 -12.99 17.81 -21.01
C VAL A 144 -12.45 16.64 -21.82
N ARG A 145 -13.01 16.42 -23.00
CA ARG A 145 -12.57 15.36 -23.92
C ARG A 145 -12.29 15.87 -25.31
N THR A 146 -12.95 16.94 -25.73
CA THR A 146 -12.83 17.55 -27.05
C THR A 146 -12.28 18.97 -26.95
N LEU A 147 -11.92 19.56 -28.09
CA LEU A 147 -11.48 20.95 -28.13
C LEU A 147 -12.61 21.89 -27.67
N ASP A 148 -13.85 21.59 -28.06
CA ASP A 148 -15.02 22.38 -27.68
C ASP A 148 -15.24 22.35 -26.16
N ASP A 149 -15.08 21.17 -25.53
CA ASP A 149 -15.16 21.06 -24.06
C ASP A 149 -14.07 21.88 -23.38
N LEU A 150 -12.84 21.85 -23.91
CA LEU A 150 -11.72 22.62 -23.36
C LEU A 150 -11.99 24.12 -23.48
N GLN A 151 -12.47 24.58 -24.64
CA GLN A 151 -12.78 26.00 -24.86
C GLN A 151 -13.89 26.46 -23.91
N ALA A 152 -14.94 25.65 -23.73
CA ALA A 152 -16.01 25.93 -22.79
C ALA A 152 -15.49 26.02 -21.35
N ALA A 153 -14.77 25.00 -20.88
CA ALA A 153 -14.21 24.99 -19.52
C ALA A 153 -13.20 26.13 -19.29
N LEU A 154 -12.35 26.43 -20.27
CA LEU A 154 -11.40 27.54 -20.19
C LEU A 154 -12.13 28.88 -20.09
N SER A 155 -13.22 29.07 -20.84
CA SER A 155 -14.01 30.31 -20.80
C SER A 155 -14.61 30.57 -19.42
N GLU A 156 -15.04 29.52 -18.71
CA GLU A 156 -15.58 29.62 -17.35
C GLU A 156 -14.50 30.04 -16.35
N VAL A 157 -13.27 29.55 -16.53
CA VAL A 157 -12.12 29.90 -15.68
C VAL A 157 -11.69 31.34 -15.95
N VAL A 158 -11.62 31.74 -17.22
CA VAL A 158 -11.29 33.12 -17.61
C VAL A 158 -12.29 34.11 -17.01
N ALA A 159 -13.59 33.81 -17.05
CA ALA A 159 -14.63 34.67 -16.49
C ALA A 159 -14.50 34.89 -14.97
N GLN A 160 -13.81 33.98 -14.26
CA GLN A 160 -13.57 34.04 -12.82
C GLN A 160 -12.16 34.56 -12.47
N THR A 161 -11.29 34.74 -13.47
CA THR A 161 -9.91 35.16 -13.28
C THR A 161 -9.80 36.68 -13.38
N PRO A 162 -9.19 37.38 -12.40
CA PRO A 162 -9.01 38.83 -12.47
C PRO A 162 -8.24 39.27 -13.73
N GLU A 163 -8.53 40.48 -14.20
CA GLU A 163 -7.84 41.04 -15.36
C GLU A 163 -6.32 41.16 -15.08
N GLY A 164 -5.51 40.70 -16.03
CA GLY A 164 -4.04 40.69 -15.93
C GLY A 164 -3.45 39.45 -15.24
N GLU A 165 -4.27 38.58 -14.67
CA GLU A 165 -3.82 37.32 -14.08
C GLU A 165 -3.74 36.18 -15.09
N TRP A 166 -2.88 35.20 -14.80
CA TRP A 166 -2.71 34.02 -15.65
C TRP A 166 -3.75 32.95 -15.35
N VAL A 167 -4.34 32.40 -16.42
CA VAL A 167 -5.02 31.10 -16.36
C VAL A 167 -4.02 30.02 -16.67
N ILE A 168 -3.74 29.16 -15.70
CA ILE A 168 -2.78 28.07 -15.84
C ILE A 168 -3.50 26.75 -15.57
N GLY A 169 -3.42 25.84 -16.54
CA GLY A 169 -4.05 24.54 -16.45
C GLY A 169 -3.29 23.51 -17.25
N TYR A 170 -3.78 22.28 -17.19
CA TYR A 170 -3.20 21.16 -17.91
C TYR A 170 -4.28 20.28 -18.51
N PHE A 171 -3.94 19.63 -19.61
CA PHE A 171 -4.73 18.61 -20.26
C PHE A 171 -3.82 17.41 -20.57
N MET A 172 -4.43 16.24 -20.76
CA MET A 172 -3.68 15.02 -21.05
C MET A 172 -4.02 14.46 -22.43
N PHE A 173 -5.31 14.40 -22.77
CA PHE A 173 -5.79 13.91 -24.06
C PHE A 173 -6.97 14.75 -24.52
N ILE A 174 -6.95 15.17 -25.79
CA ILE A 174 -8.07 15.83 -26.45
C ILE A 174 -8.36 15.07 -27.74
N GLN A 175 -9.55 14.52 -27.83
CA GLN A 175 -10.07 13.82 -28.99
C GLN A 175 -10.34 14.80 -30.13
N GLY A 176 -10.22 14.31 -31.38
CA GLY A 176 -10.61 15.09 -32.56
C GLY A 176 -9.60 16.16 -33.00
N THR A 177 -8.41 16.23 -32.40
CA THR A 177 -7.35 17.18 -32.77
C THR A 177 -6.58 16.80 -34.04
N GLY A 178 -6.82 15.60 -34.60
CA GLY A 178 -6.09 15.09 -35.76
C GLY A 178 -4.63 14.71 -35.47
N LEU A 179 -4.15 14.88 -34.23
CA LEU A 179 -2.88 14.36 -33.77
C LEU A 179 -3.03 12.86 -33.47
N PRO A 180 -2.09 12.01 -33.89
CA PRO A 180 -2.15 10.59 -33.57
C PRO A 180 -2.09 10.40 -32.05
N SER A 181 -3.08 9.67 -31.52
CA SER A 181 -3.17 9.24 -30.12
C SER A 181 -2.06 8.26 -29.75
#